data_AF-A0A2T0LFB5-F1
#
_entry.id   AF-A0A2T0LFB5-F1
#
_cell.length_a   1.000
_cell.length_b   1.000
_cell.length_c   1.000
_cell.angle_alpha   90.00
_cell.angle_beta   90.00
_cell.angle_gamma   90.00
#
_symmetry.space_group_name_H-M   'P 1'
#
loop_
_entity.id
_entity.type
_entity.pdbx_description
1 polymer ?
#
loop_
_entity_poly.entity_id
_entity_poly.type
_entity_poly.pdbx_seq_one_letter_code
_entity_poly.pdbx_strand_id
1 'polypeptide(L)'
;MSSVFAVQVRTGQEIEAKQMLLTVLNRAGDRMVKAVYAMESVTHVLPDAQEDVPSTFDPDAVSYHLHLKRLNEYLGNLRMQYAELRKSAGQSAEQNTLRETYRESIRRVQSLIKTVKRNAKGRMKSVLPGYILVELLPNFHTLPATLWHLIKTTPNVIRVVSRNNIPEDQLKRFFETTEEEMEPVVQVAFEEEVRLVEDRIREARELLHQANTTDDIKKKKERFEAVEQESKTMVEQVNEIKENIDSSDSRLKRLVQQCKAFICRKKETFPVCLFEMVRHRLKQVRSNITTSEIVKEIVESLQYEVLVE
;
A
#
# COMPACT_ATOMS: atom_id res chain seq x y z
N MET A 1 -28.35 18.80 -5.59
CA MET A 1 -27.06 18.69 -6.31
C MET A 1 -26.02 19.43 -5.49
N SER A 2 -24.95 18.76 -5.12
CA SER A 2 -23.82 19.35 -4.41
C SER A 2 -22.81 19.92 -5.41
N SER A 3 -21.93 20.81 -4.95
CA SER A 3 -20.82 21.31 -5.76
C SER A 3 -19.50 20.77 -5.22
N VAL A 4 -18.58 20.38 -6.11
CA VAL A 4 -17.29 19.76 -5.77
C VAL A 4 -16.15 20.59 -6.32
N PHE A 5 -15.16 20.87 -5.47
CA PHE A 5 -13.98 21.65 -5.81
C PHE A 5 -12.71 20.86 -5.51
N ALA A 6 -11.74 20.92 -6.42
CA ALA A 6 -10.43 20.32 -6.22
C ALA A 6 -9.47 21.31 -5.54
N VAL A 7 -8.83 20.85 -4.47
CA VAL A 7 -7.83 21.59 -3.70
C VAL A 7 -6.50 20.86 -3.80
N GLN A 8 -5.48 21.55 -4.30
CA GLN A 8 -4.12 21.04 -4.37
C GLN A 8 -3.45 21.16 -2.99
N VAL A 9 -2.89 20.06 -2.53
CA VAL A 9 -2.19 19.91 -1.25
C VAL A 9 -0.79 19.36 -1.48
N ARG A 10 0.04 19.38 -0.45
CA ARG A 10 1.35 18.72 -0.49
C ARG A 10 1.19 17.21 -0.61
N THR A 11 1.88 16.61 -1.58
CA THR A 11 1.84 15.17 -1.83
C THR A 11 2.28 14.37 -0.59
N GLY A 12 1.50 13.36 -0.21
CA GLY A 12 1.72 12.55 0.99
C GLY A 12 1.23 13.23 2.29
N GLN A 13 0.58 14.38 2.19
CA GLN A 13 -0.02 15.10 3.32
C GLN A 13 -1.54 15.32 3.12
N GLU A 14 -2.19 14.56 2.24
CA GLU A 14 -3.60 14.70 1.89
C GLU A 14 -4.51 14.48 3.11
N ILE A 15 -4.25 13.40 3.84
CA ILE A 15 -4.99 13.02 5.07
C ILE A 15 -4.87 14.12 6.13
N GLU A 16 -3.65 14.62 6.29
CA GLU A 16 -3.31 15.63 7.27
C GLU A 16 -3.96 16.96 6.93
N ALA A 17 -3.89 17.37 5.65
CA ALA A 17 -4.55 18.56 5.13
C ALA A 17 -6.07 18.47 5.29
N LYS A 18 -6.68 17.30 5.03
CA LYS A 18 -8.10 17.05 5.28
C LYS A 18 -8.45 17.26 6.77
N GLN A 19 -7.71 16.68 7.70
CA GLN A 19 -7.97 16.85 9.13
C GLN A 19 -7.80 18.30 9.61
N MET A 20 -6.75 18.98 9.12
CA MET A 20 -6.54 20.39 9.43
C MET A 20 -7.67 21.25 8.87
N LEU A 21 -8.10 21.00 7.63
CA LEU A 21 -9.19 21.73 6.99
C LEU A 21 -10.49 21.54 7.78
N LEU A 22 -10.84 20.30 8.16
CA LEU A 22 -12.01 20.02 9.00
C LEU A 22 -11.93 20.77 10.34
N THR A 23 -10.75 20.83 10.95
CA THR A 23 -10.54 21.59 12.20
C THR A 23 -10.76 23.09 12.00
N VAL A 24 -10.26 23.65 10.90
CA VAL A 24 -10.44 25.07 10.54
C VAL A 24 -11.92 25.38 10.28
N LEU A 25 -12.60 24.54 9.51
CA LEU A 25 -14.03 24.68 9.19
C LEU A 25 -14.89 24.62 10.46
N ASN A 26 -14.62 23.65 11.34
CA ASN A 26 -15.32 23.50 12.62
C ASN A 26 -15.11 24.72 13.53
N ARG A 27 -13.88 25.26 13.59
CA ARG A 27 -13.59 26.48 14.36
C ARG A 27 -14.28 27.71 13.80
N ALA A 28 -14.39 27.82 12.48
CA ALA A 28 -15.10 28.89 11.82
C ALA A 28 -16.63 28.75 11.92
N GLY A 29 -17.14 27.59 12.35
CA GLY A 29 -18.58 27.29 12.39
C GLY A 29 -19.21 27.19 10.99
N ASP A 30 -18.41 26.96 9.95
CA ASP A 30 -18.90 26.90 8.58
C ASP A 30 -19.59 25.55 8.33
N ARG A 31 -20.88 25.60 7.97
CA ARG A 31 -21.70 24.43 7.67
C ARG A 31 -21.93 24.22 6.17
N MET A 32 -21.31 25.03 5.31
CA MET A 32 -21.49 24.93 3.86
C MET A 32 -20.79 23.69 3.27
N VAL A 33 -19.73 23.21 3.92
CA VAL A 33 -18.98 22.03 3.51
C VAL A 33 -19.71 20.76 3.96
N LYS A 34 -20.12 19.94 3.00
CA LYS A 34 -20.74 18.63 3.24
C LYS A 34 -19.67 17.60 3.62
N ALA A 35 -18.61 17.52 2.81
CA ALA A 35 -17.58 16.51 2.98
C ALA A 35 -16.23 16.97 2.40
N VAL A 36 -15.15 16.42 2.94
CA VAL A 36 -13.79 16.56 2.40
C VAL A 36 -13.24 15.17 2.12
N TYR A 37 -12.98 14.89 0.85
CA TYR A 37 -12.47 13.61 0.37
C TYR A 37 -10.97 13.72 0.14
N ALA A 38 -10.19 12.99 0.94
CA ALA A 38 -8.83 12.62 0.60
C ALA A 38 -8.94 11.19 0.08
N MET A 39 -8.81 11.02 -1.24
CA MET A 39 -8.98 9.73 -1.90
C MET A 39 -7.84 8.80 -1.46
N GLU A 40 -8.17 7.83 -0.62
CA GLU A 40 -7.23 6.95 0.05
C GLU A 40 -7.60 5.50 -0.22
N SER A 41 -6.61 4.66 -0.47
CA SER A 41 -6.73 3.22 -0.46
C SER A 41 -6.07 2.67 0.80
N VAL A 42 -6.80 1.81 1.51
CA VAL A 42 -6.27 1.08 2.66
C VAL A 42 -5.76 -0.26 2.16
N THR A 43 -4.46 -0.47 2.35
CA THR A 43 -3.85 -1.78 2.20
C THR A 43 -3.93 -2.49 3.54
N HIS A 44 -4.81 -3.47 3.71
CA HIS A 44 -4.87 -4.24 4.95
C HIS A 44 -3.67 -5.18 5.04
N VAL A 45 -2.99 -5.19 6.18
CA VAL A 45 -1.90 -6.16 6.43
C VAL A 45 -2.49 -7.24 7.33
N LEU A 46 -2.70 -8.44 6.80
CA LEU A 46 -3.17 -9.58 7.56
C LEU A 46 -1.94 -10.35 8.09
N PRO A 47 -1.79 -10.49 9.42
CA PRO A 47 -0.74 -11.31 10.01
C PRO A 47 -0.99 -12.81 9.75
N ASP A 48 -2.25 -13.24 9.63
CA ASP A 48 -2.64 -14.62 9.34
C ASP A 48 -3.70 -14.68 8.22
N ALA A 49 -3.59 -15.68 7.34
CA ALA A 49 -4.54 -15.91 6.23
C ALA A 49 -5.98 -16.24 6.69
N GLN A 50 -6.17 -16.47 7.99
CA GLN A 50 -7.48 -16.82 8.57
C GLN A 50 -8.28 -15.62 9.08
N GLU A 51 -7.68 -14.44 9.30
CA GLU A 51 -8.40 -13.28 9.81
C GLU A 51 -9.40 -12.68 8.80
N ASP A 52 -10.55 -12.22 9.29
CA ASP A 52 -11.56 -11.55 8.48
C ASP A 52 -11.02 -10.22 7.93
N VAL A 53 -11.13 -10.02 6.60
CA VAL A 53 -10.82 -8.72 6.00
C VAL A 53 -11.91 -7.78 6.51
N PRO A 54 -11.55 -6.68 7.20
CA PRO A 54 -12.55 -5.72 7.63
C PRO A 54 -13.24 -5.16 6.37
N SER A 55 -14.53 -5.41 6.23
CA SER A 55 -15.34 -4.88 5.13
C SER A 55 -15.56 -3.37 5.23
N THR A 56 -15.18 -2.76 6.36
CA THR A 56 -15.37 -1.35 6.65
C THR A 56 -14.06 -0.67 7.03
N PHE A 57 -13.91 0.56 6.55
CA PHE A 57 -12.80 1.43 6.87
C PHE A 57 -12.82 1.77 8.37
N ASP A 58 -11.81 1.32 9.10
CA ASP A 58 -11.65 1.63 10.51
C ASP A 58 -11.16 3.09 10.68
N PRO A 59 -11.96 4.01 11.28
CA PRO A 59 -11.53 5.39 11.50
C PRO A 59 -10.28 5.49 12.38
N ASP A 60 -10.02 4.51 13.25
CA ASP A 60 -8.82 4.48 14.07
C ASP A 60 -7.56 4.24 13.24
N ALA A 61 -7.67 3.57 12.08
CA ALA A 61 -6.55 3.35 11.17
C ALA A 61 -5.92 4.66 10.69
N VAL A 62 -6.73 5.71 10.46
CA VAL A 62 -6.26 7.06 10.11
C VAL A 62 -5.40 7.63 11.24
N SER A 63 -5.88 7.50 12.47
CA SER A 63 -5.19 7.99 13.67
C SER A 63 -3.84 7.28 13.84
N TYR A 64 -3.82 5.95 13.69
CA TYR A 64 -2.59 5.16 13.72
C TYR A 64 -1.61 5.56 12.63
N HIS A 65 -2.08 5.74 11.40
CA HIS A 65 -1.24 6.14 10.27
C HIS A 65 -0.56 7.49 10.53
N LEU A 66 -1.32 8.48 10.97
CA LEU A 66 -0.80 9.81 11.29
C LEU A 66 0.14 9.79 12.49
N HIS A 67 -0.17 9.01 13.52
CA HIS A 67 0.70 8.82 14.67
C HIS A 67 2.04 8.19 14.25
N LEU A 68 2.02 7.16 13.40
CA LEU A 68 3.21 6.51 12.87
C LEU A 68 4.05 7.49 12.02
N LYS A 69 3.40 8.33 11.20
CA LYS A 69 4.08 9.38 10.43
C LYS A 69 4.80 10.37 11.34
N ARG A 70 4.14 10.87 12.39
CA ARG A 70 4.75 11.75 13.41
C ARG A 70 5.94 11.11 14.09
N LEU A 71 5.84 9.82 14.46
CA LEU A 71 6.96 9.09 15.07
C LEU A 71 8.15 8.97 14.11
N ASN A 72 7.92 8.74 12.81
CA ASN A 72 8.98 8.68 11.81
C ASN A 72 9.65 10.04 11.59
N GLU A 73 8.87 11.12 11.53
CA GLU A 73 9.41 12.48 11.42
C GLU A 73 10.24 12.84 12.66
N TYR A 74 9.72 12.52 13.86
CA TYR A 74 10.45 12.70 15.11
C TYR A 74 11.75 11.89 15.14
N LEU A 75 11.72 10.62 14.70
CA LEU A 75 12.92 9.79 14.56
C LEU A 75 13.92 10.39 13.57
N GLY A 76 13.43 10.93 12.44
CA GLY A 76 14.24 11.63 11.45
C GLY A 76 14.96 12.83 12.06
N ASN A 77 14.24 13.67 12.80
CA ASN A 77 14.79 14.82 13.49
C ASN A 77 15.85 14.43 14.53
N LEU A 78 15.59 13.42 15.36
CA LEU A 78 16.57 12.90 16.32
C LEU A 78 17.85 12.38 15.63
N ARG A 79 17.70 11.70 14.49
CA ARG A 79 18.84 11.22 13.69
C ARG A 79 19.67 12.36 13.11
N MET A 80 19.02 13.41 12.62
CA MET A 80 19.69 14.60 12.11
C MET A 80 20.47 15.31 13.23
N GLN A 81 19.84 15.53 14.38
CA GLN A 81 20.48 16.14 15.55
C GLN A 81 21.66 15.31 16.06
N TYR A 82 21.51 13.97 16.13
CA TYR A 82 22.61 13.08 16.50
C TYR A 82 23.76 13.12 15.48
N ALA A 83 23.46 13.21 14.18
CA ALA A 83 24.47 13.33 13.14
C ALA A 83 25.23 14.67 13.21
N GLU A 84 24.55 15.76 13.52
CA GLU A 84 25.15 17.09 13.73
C GLU A 84 26.06 17.11 14.97
N LEU A 85 25.62 16.51 16.08
CA LEU A 85 26.43 16.32 17.27
C LEU A 85 27.66 15.44 17.02
N ARG A 86 27.60 14.50 16.08
CA ARG A 86 28.76 13.68 15.68
C ARG A 86 29.79 14.48 14.87
N LYS A 87 29.34 15.43 14.04
CA LYS A 87 30.21 16.29 13.21
C LYS A 87 30.91 17.37 14.03
N SER A 88 30.26 17.84 15.09
CA SER A 88 30.83 18.79 16.05
C SER A 88 32.04 18.15 16.72
N ALA A 89 33.25 18.64 16.43
CA ALA A 89 34.53 18.00 16.76
C ALA A 89 34.94 18.02 18.25
N GLY A 90 34.01 18.29 19.17
CA GLY A 90 34.29 18.23 20.60
C GLY A 90 34.23 16.80 21.15
N GLN A 91 35.20 16.44 21.99
CA GLN A 91 35.17 15.26 22.85
C GLN A 91 34.94 15.68 24.30
N SER A 92 34.02 16.63 24.54
CA SER A 92 33.63 16.96 25.91
C SER A 92 32.81 15.80 26.50
N ALA A 93 32.99 15.52 27.79
CA ALA A 93 32.20 14.52 28.51
C ALA A 93 30.68 14.79 28.40
N GLU A 94 30.28 16.06 28.40
CA GLU A 94 28.88 16.48 28.24
C GLU A 94 28.32 16.19 26.84
N GLN A 95 29.16 16.26 25.81
CA GLN A 95 28.75 15.91 24.45
C GLN A 95 28.58 14.39 24.30
N ASN A 96 29.36 13.60 25.02
CA ASN A 96 29.20 12.14 25.04
C ASN A 96 27.93 11.73 25.77
N THR A 97 27.62 12.34 26.93
CA THR A 97 26.36 12.07 27.64
C THR A 97 25.15 12.45 26.78
N LEU A 98 25.19 13.58 26.08
CA LEU A 98 24.12 14.01 25.18
C LEU A 98 23.95 13.03 24.00
N ARG A 99 25.05 12.52 23.43
CA ARG A 99 25.01 11.49 22.37
C ARG A 99 24.34 10.20 22.85
N GLU A 100 24.58 9.80 24.10
CA GLU A 100 23.95 8.63 24.71
C GLU A 100 22.45 8.85 24.89
N THR A 101 22.01 10.01 25.39
CA THR A 101 20.58 10.32 25.52
C THR A 101 19.85 10.31 24.17
N TYR A 102 20.50 10.81 23.11
CA TYR A 102 19.94 10.74 21.74
C TYR A 102 19.86 9.29 21.23
N ARG A 103 20.89 8.47 21.48
CA ARG A 103 20.87 7.04 21.10
C ARG A 103 19.75 6.29 21.80
N GLU A 104 19.55 6.52 23.09
CA GLU A 104 18.46 5.90 23.85
C GLU A 104 17.09 6.35 23.35
N SER A 105 16.93 7.65 23.08
CA SER A 105 15.70 8.21 22.52
C SER A 105 15.39 7.60 21.15
N ILE A 106 16.39 7.45 20.27
CA ILE A 106 16.27 6.78 18.98
C ILE A 106 15.80 5.33 19.16
N ARG A 107 16.42 4.57 20.07
CA ARG A 107 16.02 3.17 20.35
C ARG A 107 14.58 3.08 20.86
N ARG A 108 14.18 3.98 21.76
CA ARG A 108 12.82 4.04 22.33
C ARG A 108 11.79 4.37 21.24
N VAL A 109 12.06 5.34 20.39
CA VAL A 109 11.14 5.67 19.28
C VAL A 109 11.05 4.53 18.28
N GLN A 110 12.17 3.83 18.01
CA GLN A 110 12.16 2.65 17.14
C GLN A 110 11.34 1.49 17.73
N SER A 111 11.40 1.24 19.04
CA SER A 111 10.55 0.22 19.67
C SER A 111 9.07 0.61 19.61
N LEU A 112 8.74 1.89 19.84
CA LEU A 112 7.38 2.41 19.69
C LEU A 112 6.85 2.24 18.27
N ILE A 113 7.64 2.60 17.25
CA ILE A 113 7.26 2.40 15.85
C ILE A 113 7.00 0.92 15.56
N LYS A 114 7.83 0.00 16.09
CA LYS A 114 7.60 -1.44 15.93
C LYS A 114 6.29 -1.89 16.58
N THR A 115 5.99 -1.43 17.80
CA THR A 115 4.73 -1.77 18.48
C THR A 115 3.52 -1.23 17.74
N VAL A 116 3.55 0.02 17.28
CA VAL A 116 2.45 0.63 16.52
C VAL A 116 2.28 -0.08 15.18
N LYS A 117 3.37 -0.46 14.49
CA LYS A 117 3.30 -1.22 13.24
C LYS A 117 2.69 -2.61 13.39
N ARG A 118 2.95 -3.30 14.50
CA ARG A 118 2.33 -4.61 14.79
C ARG A 118 0.83 -4.48 15.04
N ASN A 119 0.42 -3.39 15.69
CA ASN A 119 -0.99 -3.16 16.02
C ASN A 119 -1.77 -2.54 14.85
N ALA A 120 -1.09 -1.88 13.92
CA ALA A 120 -1.71 -1.27 12.75
C ALA A 120 -2.08 -2.34 11.72
N LYS A 121 -3.38 -2.58 11.55
CA LYS A 121 -3.96 -3.54 10.60
C LYS A 121 -3.90 -3.10 9.13
N GLY A 122 -3.16 -2.05 8.80
CA GLY A 122 -3.07 -1.57 7.42
C GLY A 122 -2.11 -0.41 7.17
N ARG A 123 -1.77 -0.24 5.90
CA ARG A 123 -1.05 0.90 5.34
C ARG A 123 -1.99 1.71 4.47
N MET A 124 -2.01 3.02 4.66
CA MET A 124 -2.82 3.90 3.85
C MET A 124 -1.95 4.49 2.74
N LYS A 125 -2.50 4.54 1.52
CA LYS A 125 -1.88 5.20 0.37
C LYS A 125 -2.90 6.16 -0.24
N SER A 126 -2.45 7.34 -0.66
CA SER A 126 -3.31 8.24 -1.42
C SER A 126 -3.44 7.74 -2.87
N VAL A 127 -4.68 7.64 -3.35
CA VAL A 127 -5.01 7.31 -4.73
C VAL A 127 -4.82 8.54 -5.62
N LEU A 128 -5.14 9.73 -5.09
CA LEU A 128 -4.96 11.00 -5.79
C LEU A 128 -3.87 11.85 -5.10
N PRO A 129 -2.58 11.61 -5.42
CA PRO A 129 -1.49 12.30 -4.76
C PRO A 129 -1.53 13.80 -5.04
N GLY A 130 -1.46 14.60 -3.97
CA GLY A 130 -1.41 16.05 -4.02
C GLY A 130 -2.77 16.74 -4.20
N TYR A 131 -3.90 16.03 -4.10
CA TYR A 131 -5.22 16.66 -4.18
C TYR A 131 -6.20 16.12 -3.14
N ILE A 132 -7.11 16.98 -2.70
CA ILE A 132 -8.31 16.65 -1.94
C ILE A 132 -9.53 17.26 -2.65
N LEU A 133 -10.69 16.63 -2.54
CA LEU A 133 -11.95 17.14 -3.05
C LEU A 133 -12.79 17.69 -1.90
N VAL A 134 -13.39 18.85 -2.10
CA VAL A 134 -14.28 19.49 -1.12
C VAL A 134 -15.67 19.57 -1.74
N GLU A 135 -16.63 18.90 -1.12
CA GLU A 135 -18.03 18.92 -1.52
C GLU A 135 -18.82 19.87 -0.64
N LEU A 136 -19.62 20.74 -1.25
CA LEU A 136 -20.49 21.70 -0.58
C LEU A 136 -21.95 21.29 -0.66
N LEU A 137 -22.72 21.60 0.38
CA LEU A 137 -24.17 21.37 0.42
C LEU A 137 -24.92 22.13 -0.68
N PRO A 138 -24.64 23.43 -0.93
CA PRO A 138 -25.32 24.16 -1.99
C PRO A 138 -24.63 23.93 -3.34
N ASN A 139 -25.41 24.00 -4.43
CA ASN A 139 -24.84 23.99 -5.79
C ASN A 139 -24.30 25.38 -6.11
N PHE A 140 -23.04 25.62 -5.79
CA PHE A 140 -22.36 26.84 -6.18
C PHE A 140 -21.63 26.64 -7.51
N HIS A 141 -21.83 27.55 -8.46
CA HIS A 141 -20.99 27.58 -9.66
C HIS A 141 -19.55 27.96 -9.34
N THR A 142 -19.35 28.81 -8.34
CA THR A 142 -18.04 29.31 -7.91
C THR A 142 -17.86 29.19 -6.41
N LEU A 143 -16.63 28.90 -5.98
CA LEU A 143 -16.31 28.75 -4.56
C LEU A 143 -16.50 30.09 -3.81
N PRO A 144 -17.30 30.12 -2.73
CA PRO A 144 -17.49 31.34 -1.94
C PRO A 144 -16.17 31.91 -1.42
N ALA A 145 -16.03 33.24 -1.43
CA ALA A 145 -14.78 33.92 -1.06
C ALA A 145 -14.34 33.58 0.39
N THR A 146 -15.29 33.56 1.33
CA THR A 146 -15.05 33.18 2.73
C THR A 146 -14.41 31.80 2.84
N LEU A 147 -15.00 30.81 2.16
CA LEU A 147 -14.50 29.44 2.14
C LEU A 147 -13.16 29.33 1.41
N TRP A 148 -12.98 30.07 0.31
CA TRP A 148 -11.71 30.13 -0.40
C TRP A 148 -10.57 30.61 0.51
N HIS A 149 -10.82 31.65 1.31
CA HIS A 149 -9.86 32.13 2.30
C HIS A 149 -9.56 31.09 3.38
N LEU A 150 -10.58 30.43 3.93
CA LEU A 150 -10.40 29.36 4.93
C LEU A 150 -9.55 28.20 4.40
N ILE A 151 -9.86 27.72 3.19
CA ILE A 151 -9.09 26.66 2.52
C ILE A 151 -7.63 27.10 2.34
N LYS A 152 -7.41 28.34 1.87
CA LYS A 152 -6.06 28.87 1.65
C LYS A 152 -5.27 29.07 2.94
N THR A 153 -5.92 29.35 4.07
CA THR A 153 -5.25 29.48 5.37
C THR A 153 -4.88 28.15 6.01
N THR A 154 -5.41 27.04 5.49
CA THR A 154 -5.13 25.71 6.04
C THR A 154 -3.69 25.29 5.71
N PRO A 155 -2.90 24.81 6.69
CA PRO A 155 -1.55 24.33 6.41
C PRO A 155 -1.56 23.14 5.44
N ASN A 156 -0.45 22.95 4.72
CA ASN A 156 -0.27 21.91 3.68
C ASN A 156 -1.18 22.04 2.44
N VAL A 157 -2.10 23.01 2.42
CA VAL A 157 -2.81 23.42 1.20
C VAL A 157 -1.91 24.33 0.37
N ILE A 158 -1.77 24.03 -0.92
CA ILE A 158 -0.98 24.83 -1.87
C ILE A 158 -1.88 25.86 -2.55
N ARG A 159 -2.96 25.39 -3.19
CA ARG A 159 -3.92 26.24 -3.89
C ARG A 159 -5.22 25.51 -4.19
N VAL A 160 -6.29 26.25 -4.46
CA VAL A 160 -7.50 25.72 -5.09
C VAL A 160 -7.26 25.65 -6.59
N VAL A 161 -7.49 24.50 -7.23
CA VAL A 161 -7.13 24.25 -8.64
C VAL A 161 -7.99 25.11 -9.57
N SER A 162 -9.30 25.09 -9.33
CA SER A 162 -10.29 25.88 -10.06
C SER A 162 -11.24 26.50 -9.06
N ARG A 163 -11.63 27.76 -9.31
CA ARG A 163 -12.72 28.41 -8.56
C ARG A 163 -14.09 27.91 -8.99
N ASN A 164 -14.18 27.24 -10.13
CA ASN A 164 -15.43 26.72 -10.67
C ASN A 164 -15.69 25.31 -10.18
N ASN A 165 -16.98 24.98 -10.05
CA ASN A 165 -17.44 23.63 -9.73
C ASN A 165 -16.98 22.62 -10.79
N ILE A 166 -16.61 21.42 -10.35
CA ILE A 166 -16.34 20.28 -11.23
C ILE A 166 -17.70 19.73 -11.71
N PRO A 167 -17.94 19.62 -13.03
CA PRO A 167 -19.16 19.04 -13.56
C PRO A 167 -19.39 17.60 -13.07
N GLU A 168 -20.63 17.26 -12.74
CA GLU A 168 -20.98 15.92 -12.25
C GLU A 168 -20.56 14.80 -13.21
N ASP A 169 -20.64 15.03 -14.53
CA ASP A 169 -20.23 14.05 -15.54
C ASP A 169 -18.73 13.75 -15.51
N GLN A 170 -17.90 14.78 -15.27
CA GLN A 170 -16.45 14.61 -15.14
C GLN A 170 -16.11 13.89 -13.84
N LEU A 171 -16.85 14.21 -12.78
CA LEU A 171 -16.69 13.59 -11.49
C LEU A 171 -17.04 12.09 -11.54
N LYS A 172 -18.14 11.73 -12.21
CA LYS A 172 -18.54 10.32 -12.41
C LYS A 172 -17.49 9.55 -13.20
N ARG A 173 -17.04 10.06 -14.34
CA ARG A 173 -15.96 9.42 -15.13
C ARG A 173 -14.67 9.26 -14.33
N PHE A 174 -14.35 10.26 -13.51
CA PHE A 174 -13.20 10.20 -12.61
C PHE A 174 -13.37 9.07 -11.59
N PHE A 175 -14.52 8.99 -10.91
CA PHE A 175 -14.79 7.92 -9.96
C PHE A 175 -14.84 6.55 -10.63
N GLU A 176 -15.46 6.38 -11.79
CA GLU A 176 -15.46 5.12 -12.54
C GLU A 176 -14.03 4.65 -12.86
N THR A 177 -13.14 5.57 -13.24
CA THR A 177 -11.72 5.26 -13.48
C THR A 177 -10.95 4.98 -12.18
N THR A 178 -11.35 5.64 -11.08
CA THR A 178 -10.60 5.62 -9.81
C THR A 178 -11.08 4.53 -8.86
N GLU A 179 -12.34 4.08 -8.97
CA GLU A 179 -12.92 2.98 -8.19
C GLU A 179 -12.10 1.70 -8.39
N GLU A 180 -11.63 1.45 -9.60
CA GLU A 180 -10.68 0.36 -9.91
C GLU A 180 -9.34 0.49 -9.17
N GLU A 181 -8.90 1.70 -8.83
CA GLU A 181 -7.65 1.96 -8.09
C GLU A 181 -7.86 2.10 -6.58
N MET A 182 -9.11 2.28 -6.14
CA MET A 182 -9.52 2.33 -4.74
C MET A 182 -9.78 0.96 -4.15
N GLU A 183 -9.83 -0.10 -4.97
CA GLU A 183 -10.00 -1.47 -4.47
C GLU A 183 -8.95 -1.76 -3.38
N PRO A 184 -9.38 -2.12 -2.16
CA PRO A 184 -8.46 -2.40 -1.07
C PRO A 184 -7.56 -3.56 -1.45
N VAL A 185 -6.29 -3.46 -1.06
CA VAL A 185 -5.27 -4.46 -1.36
C VAL A 185 -4.91 -5.15 -0.04
N VAL A 186 -4.86 -6.47 -0.01
CA VAL A 186 -4.42 -7.23 1.16
C VAL A 186 -2.93 -7.54 1.01
N GLN A 187 -2.15 -7.23 2.05
CA GLN A 187 -0.81 -7.74 2.26
C GLN A 187 -0.90 -8.95 3.18
N VAL A 188 -0.64 -10.15 2.65
CA VAL A 188 -0.52 -11.37 3.48
C VAL A 188 0.94 -11.50 3.88
N ALA A 189 1.24 -11.31 5.16
CA ALA A 189 2.58 -11.49 5.69
C ALA A 189 2.77 -12.94 6.14
N PHE A 190 3.33 -13.80 5.28
CA PHE A 190 3.70 -15.17 5.66
C PHE A 190 4.99 -15.14 6.50
N GLU A 191 4.88 -14.98 7.83
CA GLU A 191 6.04 -14.91 8.73
C GLU A 191 6.86 -16.23 8.75
N GLU A 192 6.26 -17.38 8.44
CA GLU A 192 6.95 -18.68 8.49
C GLU A 192 7.77 -19.04 7.24
N GLU A 193 7.53 -18.42 6.08
CA GLU A 193 8.20 -18.81 4.84
C GLU A 193 9.52 -18.10 4.56
N VAL A 194 9.86 -16.99 5.24
CA VAL A 194 11.14 -16.30 5.00
C VAL A 194 12.34 -17.22 5.27
N ARG A 195 12.24 -18.12 6.26
CA ARG A 195 13.29 -19.10 6.59
C ARG A 195 13.38 -20.23 5.55
N LEU A 196 12.25 -20.84 5.17
CA LEU A 196 12.20 -21.90 4.13
C LEU A 196 12.61 -21.38 2.74
N VAL A 197 12.33 -20.11 2.44
CA VAL A 197 12.67 -19.48 1.17
C VAL A 197 14.15 -19.07 1.13
N GLU A 198 14.73 -18.59 2.23
CA GLU A 198 16.18 -18.38 2.32
C GLU A 198 16.94 -19.70 2.14
N ASP A 199 16.44 -20.79 2.73
CA ASP A 199 17.01 -22.13 2.57
C ASP A 199 16.90 -22.64 1.13
N ARG A 200 15.74 -22.49 0.46
CA ARG A 200 15.59 -22.86 -0.97
C ARG A 200 16.40 -21.97 -1.92
N ILE A 201 16.52 -20.67 -1.65
CA ILE A 201 17.38 -19.77 -2.44
C ILE A 201 18.85 -20.14 -2.26
N ARG A 202 19.23 -20.56 -1.04
CA ARG A 202 20.56 -21.06 -0.75
C ARG A 202 20.82 -22.37 -1.49
N GLU A 203 19.90 -23.33 -1.46
CA GLU A 203 19.95 -24.58 -2.22
C GLU A 203 20.05 -24.32 -3.73
N ALA A 204 19.24 -23.42 -4.28
CA ALA A 204 19.30 -23.04 -5.71
C ALA A 204 20.64 -22.37 -6.08
N ARG A 205 21.19 -21.53 -5.20
CA ARG A 205 22.52 -20.93 -5.39
C ARG A 205 23.63 -21.96 -5.27
N GLU A 206 23.51 -22.92 -4.36
CA GLU A 206 24.44 -24.03 -4.21
C GLU A 206 24.41 -24.95 -5.44
N LEU A 207 23.24 -25.24 -6.00
CA LEU A 207 23.07 -26.00 -7.25
C LEU A 207 23.66 -25.27 -8.46
N LEU A 208 23.43 -23.95 -8.59
CA LEU A 208 24.06 -23.12 -9.62
C LEU A 208 25.58 -23.05 -9.46
N HIS A 209 26.07 -22.97 -8.23
CA HIS A 209 27.50 -22.97 -7.96
C HIS A 209 28.14 -24.31 -8.33
N GLN A 210 27.50 -25.43 -7.97
CA GLN A 210 27.92 -26.78 -8.35
C GLN A 210 27.86 -27.00 -9.87
N ALA A 211 26.86 -26.45 -10.56
CA ALA A 211 26.77 -26.50 -12.02
C ALA A 211 27.87 -25.67 -12.72
N ASN A 212 28.41 -24.65 -12.06
CA ASN A 212 29.53 -23.86 -12.56
C ASN A 212 30.91 -24.46 -12.26
N THR A 213 31.03 -25.30 -11.22
CA THR A 213 32.28 -26.01 -10.87
C THR A 213 32.42 -27.39 -11.53
N THR A 214 31.38 -27.91 -12.18
CA THR A 214 31.43 -29.22 -12.85
C THR A 214 31.75 -29.04 -14.35
N ASP A 215 32.83 -29.66 -14.84
CA ASP A 215 33.26 -29.61 -16.26
C ASP A 215 32.43 -30.52 -17.19
N ASP A 216 31.53 -31.31 -16.61
CA ASP A 216 30.73 -32.32 -17.31
C ASP A 216 29.44 -31.71 -17.89
N ILE A 217 29.43 -31.50 -19.22
CA ILE A 217 28.40 -30.74 -19.96
C ILE A 217 26.99 -31.32 -19.78
N LYS A 218 26.86 -32.65 -19.65
CA LYS A 218 25.55 -33.32 -19.48
C LYS A 218 24.92 -33.05 -18.11
N LYS A 219 25.70 -33.19 -17.04
CA LYS A 219 25.23 -32.92 -15.66
C LYS A 219 24.96 -31.44 -15.42
N LYS A 220 25.71 -30.57 -16.10
CA LYS A 220 25.42 -29.13 -16.12
C LYS A 220 24.04 -28.87 -16.72
N LYS A 221 23.73 -29.49 -17.86
CA LYS A 221 22.45 -29.31 -18.54
C LYS A 221 21.26 -29.83 -17.71
N GLU A 222 21.37 -31.01 -17.10
CA GLU A 222 20.34 -31.58 -16.22
C GLU A 222 20.06 -30.70 -14.99
N ARG A 223 21.10 -30.14 -14.37
CA ARG A 223 20.96 -29.24 -13.21
C ARG A 223 20.36 -27.88 -13.59
N PHE A 224 20.69 -27.36 -14.78
CA PHE A 224 20.06 -26.16 -15.31
C PHE A 224 18.58 -26.39 -15.66
N GLU A 225 18.25 -27.55 -16.24
CA GLU A 225 16.87 -27.93 -16.57
C GLU A 225 16.02 -28.14 -15.30
N ALA A 226 16.57 -28.67 -14.22
CA ALA A 226 15.86 -28.80 -12.94
C ALA A 226 15.53 -27.43 -12.29
N VAL A 227 16.47 -26.48 -12.32
CA VAL A 227 16.26 -25.10 -11.84
C VAL A 227 15.27 -24.34 -12.74
N GLU A 228 15.31 -24.58 -14.05
CA GLU A 228 14.33 -24.04 -14.98
C GLU A 228 12.94 -24.66 -14.76
N GLN A 229 12.79 -25.97 -14.60
CA GLN A 229 11.49 -26.62 -14.40
C GLN A 229 10.77 -26.16 -13.12
N GLU A 230 11.50 -25.94 -12.02
CA GLU A 230 10.92 -25.41 -10.78
C GLU A 230 10.48 -23.95 -10.88
N SER A 231 11.11 -23.15 -11.75
CA SER A 231 10.80 -21.73 -11.92
C SER A 231 9.83 -21.43 -13.07
N LYS A 232 9.73 -22.33 -14.05
CA LYS A 232 8.92 -22.17 -15.27
C LYS A 232 7.45 -22.51 -15.10
N THR A 233 7.11 -23.57 -14.37
CA THR A 233 5.75 -24.16 -14.38
C THR A 233 4.62 -23.19 -13.98
N MET A 234 4.76 -22.40 -12.92
CA MET A 234 3.66 -21.53 -12.46
C MET A 234 3.59 -20.17 -13.20
N VAL A 235 4.74 -19.64 -13.63
CA VAL A 235 4.78 -18.36 -14.38
C VAL A 235 4.31 -18.56 -15.81
N GLU A 236 4.59 -19.72 -16.41
CA GLU A 236 4.11 -20.11 -17.74
C GLU A 236 2.59 -20.29 -17.75
N GLN A 237 2.02 -21.00 -16.76
CA GLN A 237 0.55 -21.13 -16.61
C GLN A 237 -0.17 -19.77 -16.53
N VAL A 238 0.40 -18.79 -15.83
CA VAL A 238 -0.17 -17.44 -15.74
C VAL A 238 -0.01 -16.65 -17.04
N ASN A 239 1.05 -16.91 -17.81
CA ASN A 239 1.23 -16.30 -19.13
C ASN A 239 0.27 -16.91 -20.17
N GLU A 240 0.02 -18.22 -20.11
CA GLU A 240 -0.98 -18.89 -20.95
C GLU A 240 -2.38 -18.33 -20.69
N ILE A 241 -2.76 -18.13 -19.42
CA ILE A 241 -4.03 -17.47 -19.07
C ILE A 241 -4.07 -16.03 -19.63
N LYS A 242 -2.97 -15.29 -19.57
CA LYS A 242 -2.89 -13.94 -20.13
C LYS A 242 -3.11 -13.91 -21.65
N GLU A 243 -2.59 -14.92 -22.36
CA GLU A 243 -2.72 -15.03 -23.82
C GLU A 243 -4.13 -15.46 -24.24
N ASN A 244 -4.84 -16.20 -23.39
CA ASN A 244 -6.22 -16.64 -23.63
C ASN A 244 -7.30 -15.60 -23.29
N ILE A 245 -6.95 -14.49 -22.63
CA ILE A 245 -7.92 -13.43 -22.30
C ILE A 245 -8.13 -12.51 -23.51
N ASP A 246 -9.38 -12.41 -23.94
CA ASP A 246 -9.80 -11.55 -25.04
C ASP A 246 -9.39 -10.09 -24.83
N SER A 247 -9.07 -9.42 -25.93
CA SER A 247 -8.47 -8.08 -25.90
C SER A 247 -9.33 -6.96 -25.30
N SER A 248 -10.61 -7.25 -25.10
CA SER A 248 -11.63 -6.33 -24.61
C SER A 248 -11.63 -6.17 -23.09
N ASP A 249 -11.18 -7.18 -22.34
CA ASP A 249 -11.33 -7.19 -20.87
C ASP A 249 -10.09 -6.67 -20.13
N SER A 250 -10.05 -5.34 -19.99
CA SER A 250 -8.95 -4.64 -19.33
C SER A 250 -8.79 -5.02 -17.86
N ARG A 251 -9.89 -5.42 -17.19
CA ARG A 251 -9.92 -5.77 -15.77
C ARG A 251 -9.23 -7.10 -15.49
N LEU A 252 -9.63 -8.17 -16.19
CA LEU A 252 -9.01 -9.50 -16.08
C LEU A 252 -7.52 -9.46 -16.43
N LYS A 253 -7.14 -8.73 -17.47
CA LYS A 253 -5.71 -8.54 -17.81
C LYS A 253 -4.91 -7.87 -16.71
N ARG A 254 -5.49 -6.87 -16.02
CA ARG A 254 -4.85 -6.19 -14.88
C ARG A 254 -4.72 -7.13 -13.68
N LEU A 255 -5.76 -7.91 -13.37
CA LEU A 255 -5.75 -8.92 -12.30
C LEU A 255 -4.69 -10.00 -12.56
N VAL A 256 -4.63 -10.57 -13.77
CA VAL A 256 -3.60 -11.54 -14.17
C VAL A 256 -2.20 -10.93 -14.12
N GLN A 257 -2.04 -9.67 -14.52
CA GLN A 257 -0.76 -8.98 -14.42
C GLN A 257 -0.35 -8.71 -12.96
N GLN A 258 -1.31 -8.43 -12.06
CA GLN A 258 -1.09 -8.30 -10.63
C GLN A 258 -0.73 -9.64 -9.98
N CYS A 259 -1.41 -10.74 -10.36
CA CYS A 259 -1.06 -12.10 -9.94
C CYS A 259 0.32 -12.53 -10.45
N LYS A 260 0.66 -12.22 -11.70
CA LYS A 260 2.00 -12.41 -12.23
C LYS A 260 3.03 -11.61 -11.44
N ALA A 261 2.73 -10.36 -11.07
CA ALA A 261 3.62 -9.55 -10.25
C ALA A 261 3.78 -10.11 -8.83
N PHE A 262 2.72 -10.67 -8.24
CA PHE A 262 2.75 -11.40 -6.97
C PHE A 262 3.68 -12.62 -7.06
N ILE A 263 3.48 -13.48 -8.07
CA ILE A 263 4.25 -14.71 -8.29
C ILE A 263 5.72 -14.40 -8.66
N CYS A 264 5.97 -13.51 -9.63
CA CYS A 264 7.32 -13.21 -10.12
C CYS A 264 8.17 -12.36 -9.16
N ARG A 265 7.55 -11.44 -8.40
CA ARG A 265 8.30 -10.53 -7.51
C ARG A 265 8.20 -10.92 -6.03
N LYS A 266 7.50 -12.01 -5.69
CA LYS A 266 7.15 -12.41 -4.31
C LYS A 266 6.68 -11.21 -3.48
N LYS A 267 5.96 -10.27 -4.11
CA LYS A 267 5.52 -9.04 -3.47
C LYS A 267 4.18 -9.26 -2.81
N GLU A 268 4.11 -8.88 -1.54
CA GLU A 268 3.06 -9.19 -0.56
C GLU A 268 1.64 -8.73 -0.91
N THR A 269 1.43 -7.90 -1.94
CA THR A 269 0.15 -7.21 -2.20
C THR A 269 -0.76 -7.96 -3.17
N PHE A 270 -1.98 -8.28 -2.74
CA PHE A 270 -2.99 -9.04 -3.48
C PHE A 270 -4.36 -8.31 -3.50
N PRO A 271 -5.13 -8.31 -4.61
CA PRO A 271 -6.47 -7.73 -4.64
C PRO A 271 -7.42 -8.43 -3.67
N VAL A 272 -8.22 -7.67 -2.90
CA VAL A 272 -9.15 -8.23 -1.90
C VAL A 272 -10.20 -9.14 -2.51
N CYS A 273 -10.76 -8.76 -3.66
CA CYS A 273 -11.77 -9.53 -4.39
C CYS A 273 -11.29 -10.95 -4.72
N LEU A 274 -10.08 -11.08 -5.29
CA LEU A 274 -9.46 -12.38 -5.52
C LEU A 274 -9.12 -13.09 -4.19
N PHE A 275 -8.73 -12.34 -3.16
CA PHE A 275 -8.39 -12.93 -1.86
C PHE A 275 -9.61 -13.62 -1.25
N GLU A 276 -10.76 -12.95 -1.25
CA GLU A 276 -12.00 -13.47 -0.68
C GLU A 276 -12.48 -14.72 -1.42
N MET A 277 -12.42 -14.73 -2.75
CA MET A 277 -12.75 -15.91 -3.57
C MET A 277 -11.89 -17.12 -3.21
N VAL A 278 -10.56 -16.93 -3.20
CA VAL A 278 -9.61 -18.00 -2.89
C VAL A 278 -9.76 -18.42 -1.44
N ARG A 279 -9.99 -17.48 -0.52
CA ARG A 279 -10.21 -17.75 0.89
C ARG A 279 -11.45 -18.59 1.17
N HIS A 280 -12.56 -18.36 0.48
CA HIS A 280 -13.76 -19.19 0.63
C HIS A 280 -13.49 -20.65 0.27
N ARG A 281 -12.63 -20.90 -0.72
CA ARG A 281 -12.20 -22.24 -1.11
C ARG A 281 -11.16 -22.82 -0.15
N LEU A 282 -10.20 -22.00 0.30
CA LEU A 282 -9.15 -22.39 1.24
C LEU A 282 -9.67 -22.68 2.67
N LYS A 283 -10.72 -22.00 3.15
CA LYS A 283 -11.37 -22.33 4.44
C LYS A 283 -11.91 -23.77 4.47
N GLN A 284 -12.16 -24.38 3.31
CA GLN A 284 -12.58 -25.80 3.22
C GLN A 284 -11.39 -26.77 3.26
N VAL A 285 -10.16 -26.30 3.03
CA VAL A 285 -8.96 -27.11 2.83
C VAL A 285 -7.90 -26.81 3.91
N ARG A 286 -8.10 -27.40 5.10
CA ARG A 286 -7.11 -27.62 6.19
C ARG A 286 -6.32 -26.40 6.73
N SER A 287 -5.74 -26.56 7.93
CA SER A 287 -5.12 -25.48 8.71
C SER A 287 -3.70 -25.07 8.28
N ASN A 288 -3.05 -25.84 7.41
CA ASN A 288 -1.65 -25.60 6.99
C ASN A 288 -1.61 -25.54 5.46
N ILE A 289 -1.86 -24.36 4.90
CA ILE A 289 -1.88 -24.15 3.45
C ILE A 289 -0.51 -23.59 3.03
N THR A 290 0.13 -24.24 2.06
CA THR A 290 1.40 -23.77 1.47
C THR A 290 1.16 -22.70 0.41
N THR A 291 2.11 -21.78 0.19
CA THR A 291 1.99 -20.77 -0.89
C THR A 291 1.78 -21.38 -2.27
N SER A 292 2.33 -22.58 -2.53
CA SER A 292 2.09 -23.30 -3.78
C SER A 292 0.64 -23.74 -3.97
N GLU A 293 -0.08 -24.07 -2.90
CA GLU A 293 -1.49 -24.45 -2.95
C GLU A 293 -2.38 -23.22 -3.15
N ILE A 294 -2.06 -22.10 -2.49
CA ILE A 294 -2.75 -20.82 -2.72
C ILE A 294 -2.59 -20.38 -4.17
N VAL A 295 -1.38 -20.46 -4.73
CA VAL A 295 -1.12 -20.07 -6.11
C VAL A 295 -1.84 -20.98 -7.11
N LYS A 296 -1.92 -22.30 -6.85
CA LYS A 296 -2.72 -23.22 -7.68
C LYS A 296 -4.20 -22.86 -7.65
N GLU A 297 -4.76 -22.63 -6.46
CA GLU A 297 -6.16 -22.26 -6.30
C GLU A 297 -6.48 -20.90 -6.96
N ILE A 298 -5.54 -19.96 -6.94
CA ILE A 298 -5.63 -18.68 -7.67
C ILE A 298 -5.70 -18.94 -9.18
N VAL A 299 -4.80 -19.77 -9.71
CA VAL A 299 -4.74 -20.10 -11.15
C VAL A 299 -6.03 -20.79 -11.58
N GLU A 300 -6.54 -21.74 -10.78
CA GLU A 300 -7.80 -22.44 -11.04
C GLU A 300 -9.02 -21.51 -10.94
N SER A 301 -9.03 -20.56 -9.99
CA SER A 301 -10.11 -19.57 -9.85
C SER A 301 -10.12 -18.58 -11.02
N LEU A 302 -8.96 -18.13 -11.48
CA LEU A 302 -8.83 -17.27 -12.67
C LEU A 302 -9.25 -18.00 -13.94
N GLN A 303 -8.91 -19.28 -14.07
CA GLN A 303 -9.37 -20.11 -15.20
C GLN A 303 -10.89 -20.27 -15.20
N TYR A 304 -11.50 -20.41 -14.03
CA TYR A 304 -12.95 -20.51 -13.91
C TYR A 304 -13.66 -19.21 -14.30
N GLU A 305 -13.17 -18.03 -13.86
CA GLU A 305 -13.76 -16.74 -14.28
C GLU A 305 -13.65 -16.52 -15.79
N VAL A 306 -12.51 -16.84 -16.40
CA VAL A 306 -12.30 -16.72 -17.86
C VAL A 306 -13.19 -17.68 -18.66
N LEU A 307 -13.66 -18.80 -18.07
CA LEU A 307 -14.51 -19.79 -18.75
C LEU A 307 -16.01 -19.56 -18.54
N VAL A 308 -16.41 -18.76 -17.55
CA VAL A 308 -17.81 -18.54 -17.17
C VAL A 308 -18.39 -17.25 -17.77
N GLU A 309 -17.54 -16.32 -18.21
CA GLU A 309 -17.91 -15.18 -19.08
C GLU A 309 -17.91 -15.58 -20.56
#